data_AF-A0A822Z1A2-F1
#
_entry.id   AF-A0A822Z1A2-F1
#
_cell.length_a   1.000
_cell.length_b   1.000
_cell.length_c   1.000
_cell.angle_alpha   90.00
_cell.angle_beta   90.00
_cell.angle_gamma   90.00
#
_symmetry.space_group_name_H-M   'P 1'
#
loop_
_entity.id
_entity.type
_entity.pdbx_description
1 polymer ?
#
loop_
_entity_poly.entity_id
_entity_poly.type
_entity_poly.pdbx_seq_one_letter_code
_entity_poly.pdbx_strand_id
1 'polypeptide(L)'
;MKSHQMEDIQGVHHSDVHTLVSSWKLPDDGCLKLNSDGAFVSSSSVAFGMVVRNSSSRCLEVSFDPSQEYSPVQAEVVVVIAALKLATSLNCLEFTIESDCSQLLDYILNSNSGSHLD
;
A
#
# COMPACT_ATOMS: atom_id res chain seq x y z
N MET A 1 25.72 -38.26 18.32
CA MET A 1 26.31 -36.95 18.65
C MET A 1 27.18 -36.49 17.50
N LYS A 2 26.80 -35.39 16.85
CA LYS A 2 27.67 -34.39 16.19
C LYS A 2 26.75 -33.24 15.77
N SER A 3 26.67 -32.24 16.64
CA SER A 3 26.00 -30.96 16.42
C SER A 3 26.76 -30.19 15.33
N HIS A 4 26.07 -29.75 14.29
CA HIS A 4 26.63 -28.76 13.37
C HIS A 4 26.47 -27.39 14.04
N GLN A 5 27.59 -26.78 14.45
CA GLN A 5 27.65 -25.38 14.83
C GLN A 5 27.51 -24.53 13.56
N MET A 6 26.62 -23.53 13.58
CA MET A 6 26.67 -22.41 12.64
C MET A 6 27.86 -21.54 13.05
N GLU A 7 28.77 -21.29 12.12
CA GLU A 7 29.87 -20.35 12.30
C GLU A 7 29.35 -18.91 12.11
N ASP A 8 29.61 -18.06 13.10
CA ASP A 8 29.30 -16.64 13.08
C ASP A 8 30.09 -15.94 11.97
N ILE A 9 29.41 -15.37 10.99
CA ILE A 9 30.02 -14.45 10.02
C ILE A 9 30.09 -13.07 10.69
N GLN A 10 31.17 -12.85 11.44
CA GLN A 10 31.57 -11.51 11.88
C GLN A 10 32.24 -10.78 10.71
N GLY A 11 31.58 -9.73 10.20
CA GLY A 11 32.24 -8.79 9.28
C GLY A 11 31.31 -8.03 8.35
N VAL A 12 30.42 -7.20 8.88
CA VAL A 12 29.89 -6.06 8.12
C VAL A 12 29.97 -4.81 8.98
N HIS A 13 30.68 -3.83 8.44
CA HIS A 13 30.93 -2.51 8.99
C HIS A 13 29.60 -1.87 9.45
N HIS A 14 29.48 -1.52 10.74
CA HIS A 14 28.41 -0.68 11.26
C HIS A 14 28.56 0.74 10.71
N SER A 15 28.19 0.97 9.44
CA SER A 15 27.73 2.28 9.00
C SER A 15 26.26 2.37 9.36
N ASP A 16 25.93 3.36 10.19
CA ASP A 16 24.62 3.63 10.77
C ASP A 16 23.47 3.44 9.78
N VAL A 17 22.89 2.24 9.79
CA VAL A 17 21.54 2.03 9.27
C VAL A 17 20.65 2.70 10.29
N HIS A 18 20.41 4.00 10.10
CA HIS A 18 19.21 4.66 10.61
C HIS A 18 18.03 3.92 9.98
N THR A 19 17.68 2.79 10.60
CA THR A 19 16.41 2.13 10.39
C THR A 19 15.41 3.12 10.96
N LEU A 20 14.96 4.05 10.11
CA LEU A 20 13.73 4.78 10.37
C LEU A 20 12.65 3.72 10.34
N VAL A 21 12.45 3.06 11.47
CA VAL A 21 11.23 2.32 11.74
C VAL A 21 10.15 3.40 11.78
N SER A 22 9.61 3.73 10.61
CA SER A 22 8.37 4.48 10.51
C SER A 22 7.31 3.56 11.12
N SER A 23 7.09 3.71 12.42
CA SER A 23 5.99 3.01 13.08
C SER A 23 4.70 3.46 12.41
N TRP A 24 3.88 2.50 12.01
CA TRP A 24 2.53 2.79 11.51
C TRP A 24 1.82 3.75 12.47
N LYS A 25 1.22 4.80 11.92
CA LYS A 25 0.51 5.84 12.69
C LYS A 25 -1.00 5.67 12.52
N LEU A 26 -1.74 5.95 13.58
CA LEU A 26 -3.20 6.08 13.49
C LEU A 26 -3.58 7.25 12.57
N PRO A 27 -4.72 7.18 11.84
CA PRO A 27 -5.29 8.37 11.23
C PRO A 27 -5.77 9.34 12.31
N ASP A 28 -5.85 10.62 11.96
CA ASP A 28 -6.39 11.67 12.82
C ASP A 28 -7.88 11.44 13.12
N ASP A 29 -8.41 12.07 14.17
CA ASP A 29 -9.81 11.92 14.56
C ASP A 29 -10.75 12.38 13.43
N GLY A 30 -11.77 11.56 13.17
CA GLY A 30 -12.69 11.78 12.04
C GLY A 30 -12.16 11.32 10.69
N CYS A 31 -10.88 10.92 10.59
CA CYS A 31 -10.27 10.46 9.36
C CYS A 31 -10.24 8.93 9.27
N LEU A 32 -10.22 8.43 8.02
CA LEU A 32 -9.95 7.03 7.72
C LEU A 32 -8.54 6.84 7.18
N LYS A 33 -7.92 5.70 7.52
CA LYS A 33 -6.70 5.21 6.89
C LYS A 33 -7.01 3.97 6.09
N LEU A 34 -6.64 3.98 4.83
CA LEU A 34 -6.85 2.88 3.88
C LEU A 34 -5.49 2.35 3.48
N ASN A 35 -5.18 1.12 3.88
CA ASN A 35 -3.99 0.40 3.41
C ASN A 35 -4.39 -0.42 2.19
N SER A 36 -3.66 -0.28 1.08
CA SER A 36 -3.94 -0.93 -0.21
C SER A 36 -2.76 -1.77 -0.67
N ASP A 37 -3.04 -2.92 -1.31
CA ASP A 37 -2.04 -3.77 -1.96
C ASP A 37 -2.65 -4.49 -3.18
N GLY A 38 -1.95 -4.45 -4.31
CA GLY A 38 -2.31 -5.10 -5.56
C GLY A 38 -1.47 -6.36 -5.81
N ALA A 39 -2.12 -7.50 -6.03
CA ALA A 39 -1.44 -8.75 -6.36
C ALA A 39 -1.52 -9.04 -7.86
N PHE A 40 -0.37 -9.21 -8.52
CA PHE A 40 -0.30 -9.54 -9.94
C PHE A 40 0.62 -10.73 -10.20
N VAL A 41 0.12 -11.75 -10.88
CA VAL A 41 0.92 -12.90 -11.36
C VAL A 41 0.96 -12.92 -12.90
N SER A 42 -0.20 -12.72 -13.52
CA SER A 42 -0.37 -12.63 -14.97
C SER A 42 -1.63 -11.83 -15.28
N SER A 43 -1.86 -11.50 -16.55
CA SER A 43 -3.08 -10.80 -16.98
C SER A 43 -4.39 -11.56 -16.70
N SER A 44 -4.32 -12.85 -16.38
CA SER A 44 -5.47 -13.68 -15.98
C SER A 44 -5.51 -13.99 -14.49
N SER A 45 -4.57 -13.46 -13.71
CA SER A 45 -4.40 -13.76 -12.29
C SER A 45 -3.95 -12.48 -11.57
N VAL A 46 -4.94 -11.63 -11.30
CA VAL A 46 -4.79 -10.36 -10.59
C VAL A 46 -5.81 -10.31 -9.46
N ALA A 47 -5.43 -9.74 -8.33
CA ALA A 47 -6.32 -9.45 -7.23
C ALA A 47 -5.90 -8.14 -6.54
N PHE A 48 -6.77 -7.64 -5.68
CA PHE A 48 -6.44 -6.56 -4.78
C PHE A 48 -6.90 -6.86 -3.36
N GLY A 49 -6.33 -6.15 -2.39
CA GLY A 49 -6.79 -6.12 -1.01
C GLY A 49 -6.68 -4.73 -0.43
N MET A 50 -7.64 -4.37 0.42
CA MET A 50 -7.58 -3.16 1.24
C MET A 50 -8.10 -3.39 2.65
N VAL A 51 -7.55 -2.61 3.58
CA VAL A 51 -7.99 -2.54 4.97
C VAL A 51 -8.29 -1.09 5.33
N VAL A 52 -9.47 -0.83 5.87
CA VAL A 52 -9.88 0.51 6.32
C VAL A 52 -9.91 0.56 7.83
N ARG A 53 -9.23 1.57 8.40
CA ARG A 53 -9.12 1.79 9.84
C ARG A 53 -9.55 3.20 10.22
N ASN A 54 -10.12 3.33 11.40
CA ASN A 54 -10.38 4.64 12.02
C ASN A 54 -9.28 5.04 13.02
N SER A 55 -9.42 6.24 13.61
CA SER A 55 -8.46 6.79 14.59
C SER A 55 -8.33 5.97 15.87
N SER A 56 -9.29 5.08 16.16
CA SER A 56 -9.24 4.15 17.29
C SER A 56 -8.57 2.80 16.96
N SER A 57 -7.79 2.72 15.88
CA SER A 57 -7.20 1.47 15.33
C SER A 57 -8.20 0.43 14.86
N ARG A 58 -9.51 0.71 14.90
CA ARG A 58 -10.52 -0.29 14.57
C ARG A 58 -10.55 -0.49 13.07
N CYS A 59 -10.45 -1.75 12.67
CA CYS A 59 -10.77 -2.16 11.31
C CYS A 59 -12.28 -1.97 11.10
N LEU A 60 -12.64 -1.09 10.17
CA LEU A 60 -14.02 -0.84 9.79
C LEU A 60 -14.45 -1.76 8.65
N GLU A 61 -13.55 -1.98 7.70
CA GLU A 61 -13.82 -2.76 6.49
C GLU A 61 -12.54 -3.47 6.02
N VAL A 62 -12.71 -4.65 5.45
CA VAL A 62 -11.70 -5.35 4.66
C VAL A 62 -12.37 -5.71 3.34
N SER A 63 -11.74 -5.36 2.21
CA SER A 63 -12.25 -5.68 0.89
C SER A 63 -11.13 -6.27 0.06
N PHE A 64 -11.44 -7.32 -0.68
CA PHE A 64 -10.52 -7.97 -1.59
C PHE A 64 -11.35 -8.66 -2.67
N ASP A 65 -10.89 -8.58 -3.91
CA ASP A 65 -11.53 -9.27 -5.03
C ASP A 65 -10.50 -9.58 -6.12
N PRO A 66 -10.75 -10.59 -6.96
CA PRO A 66 -10.06 -10.72 -8.23
C PRO A 66 -10.26 -9.48 -9.10
N SER A 67 -9.27 -9.16 -9.92
CA SER A 67 -9.34 -8.07 -10.90
C SER A 67 -8.95 -8.55 -12.30
N GLN A 68 -9.16 -7.70 -13.31
CA GLN A 68 -8.84 -7.97 -14.72
C GLN A 68 -7.86 -6.95 -15.28
N GLU A 69 -6.80 -6.68 -14.54
CA GLU A 69 -5.78 -5.73 -14.94
C GLU A 69 -4.64 -6.37 -15.73
N TYR A 70 -3.98 -5.56 -16.55
CA TYR A 70 -2.95 -6.03 -17.47
C TYR A 70 -1.53 -5.78 -16.97
N SER A 71 -1.38 -5.11 -15.83
CA SER A 71 -0.08 -4.81 -15.22
C SER A 71 -0.15 -4.75 -13.69
N PRO A 72 0.98 -4.94 -12.99
CA PRO A 72 1.07 -4.77 -11.54
C PRO A 72 0.57 -3.39 -11.06
N VAL A 73 0.96 -2.31 -11.73
CA VAL A 73 0.55 -0.95 -11.33
C VAL A 73 -0.95 -0.72 -11.50
N GLN A 74 -1.56 -1.31 -12.53
CA GLN A 74 -3.01 -1.24 -12.68
C GLN A 74 -3.73 -1.98 -11.54
N ALA A 75 -3.19 -3.11 -11.06
CA ALA A 75 -3.73 -3.80 -9.89
C ALA A 75 -3.75 -2.89 -8.65
N GLU A 76 -2.68 -2.12 -8.45
CA GLU A 76 -2.58 -1.10 -7.39
C GLU A 76 -3.62 0.03 -7.56
N VAL A 77 -3.77 0.54 -8.79
CA VAL A 77 -4.75 1.59 -9.12
C VAL A 77 -6.19 1.14 -8.82
N VAL A 78 -6.54 -0.11 -9.12
CA VAL A 78 -7.87 -0.65 -8.83
C VAL A 78 -8.18 -0.60 -7.33
N VAL A 79 -7.20 -0.87 -6.48
CA VAL A 79 -7.36 -0.81 -5.03
C VAL A 79 -7.69 0.61 -4.59
N VAL A 80 -6.99 1.60 -5.14
CA VAL A 80 -7.25 3.03 -4.87
C VAL A 80 -8.67 3.40 -5.30
N ILE A 81 -9.13 2.94 -6.47
CA ILE A 81 -10.50 3.20 -6.93
C ILE A 81 -11.53 2.56 -5.99
N ALA A 82 -11.30 1.32 -5.54
CA ALA A 82 -12.16 0.63 -4.58
C ALA A 82 -12.20 1.38 -3.24
N ALA A 83 -11.05 1.84 -2.76
CA ALA A 83 -10.88 2.64 -1.56
C ALA A 83 -11.66 3.96 -1.63
N LEU A 84 -11.59 4.67 -2.76
CA LEU A 84 -12.34 5.91 -2.99
C LEU A 84 -13.86 5.70 -3.00
N LYS A 85 -14.33 4.63 -3.65
CA LYS A 85 -15.76 4.26 -3.66
C LYS A 85 -16.26 3.94 -2.26
N LEU A 86 -15.47 3.22 -1.48
CA LEU A 86 -15.80 2.89 -0.09
C LEU A 86 -15.84 4.14 0.78
N ALA A 87 -14.82 5.00 0.74
CA ALA A 87 -14.79 6.26 1.48
C ALA A 87 -16.03 7.14 1.16
N THR A 88 -16.40 7.20 -0.12
CA THR A 88 -17.61 7.88 -0.59
C THR A 88 -18.88 7.27 0.03
N SER A 89 -19.00 5.93 0.03
CA SER A 89 -20.16 5.22 0.60
C SER A 89 -20.29 5.42 2.13
N LEU A 90 -19.18 5.68 2.82
CA LEU A 90 -19.13 5.96 4.24
C LEU A 90 -19.34 7.46 4.57
N ASN A 91 -19.58 8.31 3.57
CA ASN A 91 -19.63 9.78 3.71
C ASN A 91 -18.35 10.36 4.36
N CYS A 92 -17.21 9.70 4.14
CA CYS A 92 -15.92 10.15 4.65
C CYS A 92 -15.21 10.97 3.58
N LEU A 93 -15.09 12.28 3.82
CA LEU A 93 -14.42 13.21 2.90
C LEU A 93 -12.92 13.35 3.18
N GLU A 94 -12.47 12.90 4.36
CA GLU A 94 -11.09 13.05 4.81
C GLU A 94 -10.48 11.69 5.12
N PHE A 95 -9.54 11.25 4.28
CA PHE A 95 -8.88 9.97 4.41
C PHE A 95 -7.46 10.01 3.88
N THR A 96 -6.64 9.07 4.36
CA THR A 96 -5.28 8.82 3.87
C THR A 96 -5.23 7.44 3.23
N ILE A 97 -4.63 7.34 2.05
CA ILE A 97 -4.30 6.07 1.41
C ILE A 97 -2.80 5.81 1.61
N GLU A 98 -2.47 4.61 2.09
CA GLU A 98 -1.10 4.10 2.19
C GLU A 98 -0.91 2.97 1.18
N SER A 99 0.02 3.15 0.26
CA SER A 99 0.47 2.16 -0.73
C SER A 99 1.99 2.10 -0.71
N ASP A 100 2.56 0.92 -0.94
CA ASP A 100 4.00 0.69 -1.14
C ASP A 100 4.42 0.80 -2.62
N CYS A 101 3.47 1.03 -3.54
CA CYS A 101 3.74 1.21 -4.96
C CYS A 101 4.17 2.65 -5.27
N SER A 102 5.49 2.90 -5.30
CA SER A 102 6.03 4.23 -5.64
C SER A 102 5.56 4.75 -6.99
N GLN A 103 5.42 3.88 -7.99
CA GLN A 103 4.97 4.26 -9.34
C GLN A 103 3.51 4.76 -9.35
N LEU A 104 2.63 4.15 -8.54
CA LEU A 104 1.27 4.62 -8.33
C LEU A 104 1.28 6.02 -7.69
N LEU A 105 2.06 6.21 -6.62
CA LEU A 105 2.18 7.50 -5.95
C LEU A 105 2.70 8.59 -6.90
N ASP A 106 3.69 8.27 -7.74
CA ASP A 106 4.20 9.18 -8.75
C ASP A 106 3.11 9.57 -9.77
N TYR A 107 2.31 8.61 -10.25
CA TYR A 107 1.21 8.91 -11.18
C TYR A 107 0.14 9.80 -10.56
N ILE A 108 -0.19 9.59 -9.29
CA ILE A 108 -1.21 10.39 -8.60
C ILE A 108 -0.68 11.79 -8.30
N LEU A 109 0.50 11.89 -7.69
CA LEU A 109 1.02 13.13 -7.12
C LEU A 109 1.69 14.03 -8.16
N ASN A 110 2.26 13.46 -9.23
CA ASN A 110 3.01 14.21 -10.26
C ASN A 110 2.26 14.32 -11.59
N SER A 111 0.94 14.10 -11.60
CA SER A 111 0.08 14.15 -12.80
C SER A 111 0.03 15.51 -13.52
N ASN A 112 0.73 16.54 -13.04
CA ASN A 112 0.83 17.88 -13.65
C ASN A 112 2.11 18.10 -14.46
N SER A 113 2.40 17.25 -15.44
CA SER A 113 3.37 17.56 -16.51
C SER A 113 2.88 17.16 -17.91
N GLY A 114 1.59 16.91 -18.07
CA GLY A 114 0.97 16.76 -19.38
C GLY A 114 0.93 18.11 -20.10
N SER A 115 2.01 18.45 -20.80
CA SER A 115 1.95 19.44 -21.87
C SER A 115 0.90 18.97 -22.87
N HIS A 116 -0.16 19.76 -22.98
CA HIS A 116 -1.14 19.74 -24.06
C HIS A 116 -0.40 19.56 -25.40
N LEU A 117 -0.55 18.41 -26.03
CA LEU A 117 -0.26 18.21 -27.44
C LEU A 117 -1.61 17.92 -28.11
N ASP A 118 -2.16 18.99 -28.68
CA ASP A 118 -3.05 18.91 -29.84
C ASP A 118 -2.25 18.48 -31.08
#